data_AF-A0AAV5TGQ2-F1
#
_entry.id   AF-A0AAV5TGQ2-F1
#
_cell.length_a   1.000
_cell.length_b   1.000
_cell.length_c   1.000
_cell.angle_alpha   90.00
_cell.angle_beta   90.00
_cell.angle_gamma   90.00
#
_symmetry.space_group_name_H-M   'P 1'
#
loop_
_entity.id
_entity.type
_entity.pdbx_description
1 polymer ?
#
loop_
_entity_poly.entity_id
_entity_poly.type
_entity_poly.pdbx_seq_one_letter_code
_entity_poly.pdbx_strand_id
1 'polypeptide(L)'
;AIHLNFLFTTAGLYAVMVTGAVGRLLTIPYEMRIMPYREVIEFPIPFLAILRQASYSHATFILWIWTIERACATIFVSDYEQKSRFYISYILNGVFIPGSYLTAYLIVTGELFCLFFLRIGLCLISGALQSFRLLIVYNVRRLARLTHHVKRHPDEYSLSLRVQLNENVRSMKKIEFGVYLLSCGLAGGLLLIFTAVNSLSSPYQFEKLQWTSCVGNLIFAFFILCSAPWLQVAIAIHTGDIPPILRFFLCKR
;
A
#
# COMPACT_ATOMS: atom_id res chain seq x y z
N ALA A 1 16.22 -4.64 -12.33
CA ALA A 1 16.43 -3.62 -11.27
C ALA A 1 15.10 -3.10 -10.71
N ILE A 2 15.05 -2.49 -9.52
CA ILE A 2 13.84 -1.76 -9.05
C ILE A 2 13.89 -0.35 -9.65
N HIS A 3 12.85 0.03 -10.39
CA HIS A 3 12.80 1.30 -11.10
C HIS A 3 12.69 2.49 -10.14
N LEU A 4 13.37 3.59 -10.46
CA LEU A 4 13.40 4.80 -9.63
C LEU A 4 11.99 5.41 -9.43
N ASN A 5 11.10 5.22 -10.40
CA ASN A 5 9.68 5.54 -10.29
C ASN A 5 8.99 4.84 -9.10
N PHE A 6 9.31 3.58 -8.86
CA PHE A 6 8.77 2.80 -7.74
C PHE A 6 9.27 3.32 -6.39
N LEU A 7 10.51 3.80 -6.35
CA LEU A 7 11.08 4.43 -5.15
C LEU A 7 10.32 5.72 -4.81
N PHE A 8 10.06 6.57 -5.81
CA PHE A 8 9.29 7.81 -5.63
C PHE A 8 7.84 7.55 -5.19
N THR A 9 7.16 6.54 -5.74
CA THR A 9 5.81 6.18 -5.27
C THR A 9 5.84 5.67 -3.83
N THR A 10 6.88 4.91 -3.46
CA THR A 10 7.03 4.38 -2.10
C THR A 10 7.44 5.47 -1.10
N ALA A 11 8.18 6.48 -1.53
CA ALA A 11 8.49 7.66 -0.70
C ALA A 11 7.24 8.47 -0.36
N GLY A 12 6.34 8.65 -1.33
CA GLY A 12 5.04 9.30 -1.12
C GLY A 12 4.19 8.57 -0.07
N LEU A 13 4.14 7.24 -0.16
CA LEU A 13 3.52 6.39 0.86
C LEU A 13 4.13 6.66 2.24
N TYR A 14 5.45 6.59 2.35
CA TYR A 14 6.13 6.78 3.64
C TYR A 14 5.80 8.13 4.27
N ALA A 15 5.78 9.20 3.46
CA ALA A 15 5.39 10.53 3.93
C ALA A 15 3.97 10.55 4.52
N VAL A 16 2.97 9.98 3.82
CA VAL A 16 1.59 9.92 4.32
C VAL A 16 1.47 9.06 5.58
N MET A 17 2.24 7.96 5.66
CA MET A 17 2.25 7.09 6.84
C MET A 17 2.85 7.78 8.06
N VAL A 18 3.94 8.54 7.89
CA VAL A 18 4.55 9.36 8.95
C VAL A 18 3.58 10.43 9.41
N THR A 19 2.93 11.17 8.50
CA THR A 19 1.92 12.17 8.86
C THR A 19 0.77 11.56 9.65
N GLY A 20 0.29 10.38 9.25
CA GLY A 20 -0.74 9.66 10.00
C GLY A 20 -0.26 9.17 11.38
N ALA A 21 1.01 8.79 11.52
CA ALA A 21 1.60 8.41 12.82
C ALA A 21 1.67 9.61 13.76
N VAL A 22 2.11 10.78 13.26
CA VAL A 22 2.08 12.04 14.01
C VAL A 22 0.65 12.38 14.43
N GLY A 23 -0.32 12.25 13.51
CA GLY A 23 -1.74 12.42 13.82
C GLY A 23 -2.20 11.56 15.00
N ARG A 24 -1.87 10.26 15.00
CA ARG A 24 -2.18 9.33 16.11
C ARG A 24 -1.54 9.76 17.43
N LEU A 25 -0.25 10.09 17.42
CA LEU A 25 0.47 10.50 18.63
C LEU A 25 -0.15 11.75 19.27
N LEU A 26 -0.56 12.71 18.44
CA LEU A 26 -1.23 13.92 18.90
C LEU A 26 -2.66 13.67 19.37
N THR A 27 -3.34 12.61 18.91
CA THR A 27 -4.69 12.24 19.36
C THR A 27 -4.71 11.59 20.76
N ILE A 28 -3.65 10.88 21.15
CA ILE A 28 -3.59 10.12 22.42
C ILE A 28 -3.86 11.01 23.66
N PRO A 29 -3.25 12.20 23.84
CA PRO A 29 -3.53 13.07 24.98
C PRO A 29 -5.00 13.49 25.11
N TYR A 30 -5.70 13.62 23.97
CA TYR A 30 -7.13 13.92 23.94
C TYR A 30 -7.96 12.69 24.31
N GLU A 31 -7.63 11.51 23.77
CA GLU A 31 -8.31 10.25 24.11
C GLU A 31 -8.16 9.88 25.59
N MET A 32 -6.98 10.12 26.18
CA MET A 32 -6.68 9.88 27.60
C MET A 32 -7.22 10.96 28.54
N ARG A 33 -7.92 11.98 28.03
CA ARG A 33 -8.44 13.12 28.80
C ARG A 33 -7.38 13.88 29.61
N ILE A 34 -6.13 13.86 29.16
CA ILE A 34 -5.05 14.67 29.75
C ILE A 34 -5.29 16.14 29.40
N MET A 35 -5.78 16.41 28.19
CA MET A 35 -6.21 17.74 27.76
C MET A 35 -7.74 17.83 27.77
N PRO A 36 -8.34 18.83 28.45
CA PRO A 36 -9.78 19.02 28.45
C PRO A 36 -10.24 19.56 27.09
N TYR A 37 -11.34 19.02 26.57
CA TYR A 37 -12.05 19.54 25.40
C TYR A 37 -13.53 19.73 25.76
N ARG A 38 -14.17 20.78 25.24
CA ARG A 38 -15.58 21.08 25.54
C ARG A 38 -16.50 20.24 24.67
N GLU A 39 -16.18 20.07 23.38
CA GLU A 39 -16.97 19.27 22.44
C GLU A 39 -16.10 18.40 21.50
N VAL A 40 -16.63 17.26 21.06
CA VAL A 40 -15.93 16.29 20.17
C VAL A 40 -15.64 16.87 18.77
N ILE A 41 -16.39 17.91 18.38
CA ILE A 41 -16.34 18.54 17.06
C ILE A 41 -15.34 19.71 17.03
N GLU A 42 -14.79 20.11 18.18
CA GLU A 42 -13.86 21.22 18.26
C GLU A 42 -12.46 20.86 17.73
N PHE A 43 -11.83 21.83 17.08
CA PHE A 43 -10.43 21.74 16.69
C PHE A 43 -9.56 21.46 17.93
N PRO A 44 -8.58 20.53 17.88
CA PRO A 44 -8.01 19.88 16.68
C PRO A 44 -8.50 18.45 16.39
N ILE A 45 -9.50 17.94 17.11
CA ILE A 45 -9.83 16.50 17.11
C ILE A 45 -10.24 15.99 15.71
N PRO A 46 -11.14 16.65 14.96
CA PRO A 46 -11.52 16.18 13.62
C PRO A 46 -10.35 16.23 12.63
N PHE A 47 -9.48 17.24 12.73
CA PHE A 47 -8.31 17.37 11.87
C PHE A 47 -7.32 16.23 12.10
N LEU A 48 -7.02 15.90 13.36
CA LEU A 48 -6.15 14.78 13.71
C LEU A 48 -6.75 13.43 13.29
N ALA A 49 -8.07 13.28 13.41
CA ALA A 49 -8.80 12.11 12.93
C ALA A 49 -8.68 11.97 11.40
N ILE A 50 -8.73 13.06 10.64
CA ILE A 50 -8.52 13.05 9.17
C ILE A 50 -7.09 12.64 8.84
N LEU A 51 -6.06 13.19 9.49
CA LEU A 51 -4.66 12.80 9.26
C LEU A 51 -4.44 11.31 9.50
N ARG A 52 -5.00 10.79 10.60
CA ARG A 52 -4.97 9.36 10.93
C ARG A 52 -5.68 8.56 9.85
N GLN A 53 -6.91 8.91 9.49
CA GLN A 53 -7.73 8.18 8.53
C GLN A 53 -7.14 8.23 7.11
N ALA A 54 -6.46 9.32 6.73
CA ALA A 54 -5.79 9.46 5.44
C ALA A 54 -4.70 8.39 5.26
N SER A 55 -3.92 8.10 6.32
CA SER A 55 -2.93 7.03 6.26
C SER A 55 -3.54 5.64 6.02
N TYR A 56 -4.71 5.35 6.59
CA TYR A 56 -5.43 4.09 6.33
C TYR A 56 -5.94 4.01 4.89
N SER A 57 -6.58 5.08 4.41
CA SER A 57 -7.09 5.17 3.05
C SER A 57 -5.97 5.05 2.03
N HIS A 58 -4.84 5.73 2.27
CA HIS A 58 -3.68 5.69 1.38
C HIS A 58 -3.01 4.30 1.36
N ALA A 59 -2.93 3.63 2.52
CA ALA A 59 -2.44 2.25 2.58
C ALA A 59 -3.32 1.28 1.78
N THR A 60 -4.61 1.57 1.59
CA THR A 60 -5.47 0.77 0.70
C THR A 60 -5.16 1.03 -0.78
N PHE A 61 -4.87 2.28 -1.13
CA PHE A 61 -4.54 2.68 -2.50
C PHE A 61 -3.15 2.22 -2.96
N ILE A 62 -2.22 1.95 -2.06
CA ILE A 62 -0.84 1.57 -2.43
C ILE A 62 -0.78 0.31 -3.30
N LEU A 63 -1.68 -0.66 -3.06
CA LEU A 63 -1.75 -1.89 -3.85
C LEU A 63 -2.06 -1.58 -5.31
N TRP A 64 -2.93 -0.60 -5.55
CA TRP A 64 -3.25 -0.10 -6.89
C TRP A 64 -2.09 0.70 -7.48
N ILE A 65 -1.45 1.59 -6.71
CA ILE A 65 -0.28 2.35 -7.15
C ILE A 65 0.82 1.41 -7.63
N TRP A 66 1.15 0.37 -6.84
CA TRP A 66 2.16 -0.62 -7.20
C TRP A 66 1.76 -1.45 -8.42
N THR A 67 0.49 -1.85 -8.52
CA THR A 67 -0.01 -2.62 -9.67
C THR A 67 0.06 -1.80 -10.95
N ILE A 68 -0.35 -0.53 -10.90
CA ILE A 68 -0.31 0.39 -12.06
C ILE A 68 1.14 0.70 -12.44
N GLU A 69 2.02 0.98 -11.49
CA GLU A 69 3.44 1.23 -11.78
C GLU A 69 4.10 0.02 -12.44
N ARG A 70 3.85 -1.20 -11.94
CA ARG A 70 4.33 -2.44 -12.57
C ARG A 70 3.71 -2.68 -13.94
N ALA A 71 2.45 -2.30 -14.16
CA ALA A 71 1.80 -2.39 -15.46
C ALA A 71 2.44 -1.41 -16.45
N CYS A 72 2.74 -0.18 -16.04
CA CYS A 72 3.47 0.80 -16.85
C CYS A 72 4.87 0.29 -17.22
N ALA A 73 5.62 -0.25 -16.27
CA ALA A 73 6.93 -0.85 -16.52
C ALA A 73 6.86 -2.03 -17.51
N THR A 74 5.75 -2.77 -17.50
CA THR A 74 5.49 -3.86 -18.45
C THR A 74 5.19 -3.35 -19.86
N ILE A 75 4.33 -2.34 -19.99
CA ILE A 75 3.91 -1.79 -21.29
C ILE A 75 5.10 -1.12 -21.97
N PHE A 76 5.86 -0.33 -21.22
CA PHE A 76 6.96 0.48 -21.75
C PHE A 76 8.33 -0.20 -21.66
N VAL A 77 8.37 -1.52 -21.48
CA VAL A 77 9.60 -2.29 -21.22
C VAL A 77 10.75 -1.99 -22.18
N SER A 78 10.48 -1.70 -23.46
CA SER A 78 11.52 -1.41 -24.47
C SER A 78 12.31 -0.14 -24.18
N ASP A 79 11.65 0.89 -23.66
CA ASP A 79 12.21 2.24 -23.53
C ASP A 79 12.30 2.68 -22.06
N TYR A 80 11.89 1.80 -21.13
CA TYR A 80 11.68 2.18 -19.73
C TYR A 80 12.98 2.57 -19.02
N GLU A 81 14.11 1.97 -19.41
CA GLU A 81 15.42 2.28 -18.84
C GLU A 81 16.12 3.45 -19.56
N GLN A 82 15.79 3.69 -20.83
CA GLN A 82 16.40 4.76 -21.61
C GLN A 82 15.80 6.14 -21.33
N LYS A 83 14.50 6.21 -21.00
CA LYS A 83 13.80 7.47 -20.72
C LYS A 83 13.31 7.47 -19.28
N SER A 84 13.79 8.41 -18.47
CA SER A 84 13.32 8.60 -17.10
C SER A 84 11.89 9.15 -17.09
N ARG A 85 10.90 8.30 -16.81
CA ARG A 85 9.47 8.64 -16.84
C ARG A 85 8.93 9.03 -15.46
N PHE A 86 9.57 9.99 -14.80
CA PHE A 86 9.18 10.44 -13.45
C PHE A 86 7.75 10.96 -13.37
N TYR A 87 7.22 11.48 -14.49
CA TYR A 87 5.85 11.94 -14.59
C TYR A 87 4.82 10.88 -14.17
N ILE A 88 5.11 9.58 -14.38
CA ILE A 88 4.21 8.49 -13.96
C ILE A 88 4.06 8.51 -12.43
N SER A 89 5.16 8.57 -11.69
CA SER A 89 5.15 8.62 -10.24
C SER A 89 4.51 9.90 -9.71
N TYR A 90 4.74 11.05 -10.36
CA TYR A 90 4.11 12.31 -9.98
C TYR A 90 2.59 12.28 -10.18
N ILE A 91 2.11 11.73 -11.30
CA ILE A 91 0.67 11.57 -11.55
C ILE A 91 0.05 10.61 -10.53
N LEU A 92 0.68 9.46 -10.28
CA LEU A 92 0.17 8.50 -9.30
C LEU A 92 0.08 9.11 -7.90
N ASN A 93 1.16 9.70 -7.40
CA ASN A 93 1.13 10.36 -6.08
C ASN A 93 0.15 11.55 -6.05
N GLY A 94 0.12 12.35 -7.13
CA GLY A 94 -0.76 13.51 -7.25
C GLY A 94 -2.26 13.17 -7.28
N VAL A 95 -2.63 11.95 -7.69
CA VAL A 95 -4.02 11.48 -7.64
C VAL A 95 -4.32 10.78 -6.31
N PHE A 96 -3.47 9.82 -5.92
CA PHE A 96 -3.78 8.93 -4.79
C PHE A 96 -3.52 9.55 -3.40
N ILE A 97 -2.61 10.53 -3.28
CA ILE A 97 -2.42 11.24 -2.01
C ILE A 97 -3.64 12.13 -1.73
N PRO A 98 -4.04 13.09 -2.60
CA PRO A 98 -5.25 13.88 -2.36
C PRO A 98 -6.52 13.02 -2.24
N GLY A 99 -6.64 11.97 -3.06
CA GLY A 99 -7.74 11.02 -2.95
C GLY A 99 -7.84 10.36 -1.58
N SER A 100 -6.70 10.06 -0.93
CA SER A 100 -6.70 9.49 0.42
C SER A 100 -7.18 10.47 1.49
N TYR A 101 -6.82 11.74 1.38
CA TYR A 101 -7.30 12.80 2.27
C TYR A 101 -8.79 13.10 2.05
N LEU A 102 -9.25 13.12 0.80
CA LEU A 102 -10.67 13.29 0.50
C LEU A 102 -11.50 12.13 1.07
N THR A 103 -11.05 10.89 0.87
CA THR A 103 -11.72 9.71 1.43
C THR A 103 -11.75 9.76 2.96
N ALA A 104 -10.64 10.19 3.58
CA ALA A 104 -10.56 10.35 5.03
C ALA A 104 -11.52 11.43 5.56
N TYR A 105 -11.60 12.57 4.89
CA TYR A 105 -12.55 13.64 5.20
C TYR A 105 -13.99 13.12 5.19
N LEU A 106 -14.41 12.46 4.10
CA LEU A 106 -15.77 11.94 3.95
C LEU A 106 -16.15 10.89 5.02
N ILE A 107 -15.18 10.08 5.47
CA ILE A 107 -15.39 9.11 6.55
C ILE A 107 -15.54 9.82 7.89
N VAL A 108 -14.67 10.79 8.18
CA VAL A 108 -14.66 11.50 9.47
C VAL A 108 -15.89 12.40 9.62
N THR A 109 -16.36 13.04 8.55
CA THR A 109 -17.60 13.84 8.58
C THR A 109 -18.87 12.99 8.57
N GLY A 110 -18.76 11.67 8.37
CA GLY A 110 -19.91 10.76 8.36
C GLY A 110 -20.72 10.77 7.05
N GLU A 111 -20.27 11.52 6.04
CA GLU A 111 -20.88 11.55 4.70
C GLU A 111 -20.79 10.19 3.99
N LEU A 112 -19.74 9.43 4.30
CA LEU A 112 -19.53 8.10 3.76
C LEU A 112 -19.82 7.01 4.80
N PHE A 113 -20.87 6.22 4.55
CA PHE A 113 -21.29 5.17 5.45
C PHE A 113 -20.20 4.10 5.67
N CYS A 114 -19.87 3.82 6.93
CA CYS A 114 -18.75 2.96 7.29
C CYS A 114 -18.84 1.53 6.71
N LEU A 115 -20.04 0.93 6.64
CA LEU A 115 -20.20 -0.40 6.04
C LEU A 115 -20.02 -0.39 4.53
N PHE A 116 -20.38 0.72 3.88
CA PHE A 116 -20.15 0.91 2.45
C PHE A 116 -18.65 1.03 2.16
N PHE A 117 -17.93 1.81 2.97
CA PHE A 117 -16.48 1.90 2.91
C PHE A 117 -15.80 0.54 3.05
N LEU A 118 -16.25 -0.27 4.00
CA LEU A 118 -15.69 -1.59 4.24
C LEU A 118 -15.84 -2.51 3.03
N ARG A 119 -17.05 -2.56 2.44
CA ARG A 119 -17.31 -3.38 1.25
C ARG A 119 -16.43 -2.94 0.08
N ILE A 120 -16.37 -1.63 -0.17
CA ILE A 120 -15.50 -1.09 -1.22
C ILE A 120 -14.04 -1.39 -0.95
N GLY A 121 -13.56 -1.20 0.28
CA GLY A 121 -12.18 -1.45 0.67
C GLY A 121 -11.76 -2.89 0.43
N LEU A 122 -12.59 -3.87 0.85
CA LEU A 122 -12.34 -5.29 0.61
C LEU A 122 -12.35 -5.64 -0.89
N CYS A 123 -13.29 -5.05 -1.66
CA CYS A 123 -13.32 -5.20 -3.12
C CYS A 123 -12.06 -4.61 -3.78
N LEU A 124 -11.58 -3.45 -3.33
CA LEU A 124 -10.38 -2.82 -3.87
C LEU A 124 -9.12 -3.62 -3.55
N ILE A 125 -8.98 -4.17 -2.34
CA ILE A 125 -7.85 -5.00 -1.94
C ILE A 125 -7.82 -6.30 -2.76
N SER A 126 -8.96 -7.00 -2.83
CA SER A 126 -9.07 -8.25 -3.59
C SER A 126 -8.87 -8.02 -5.09
N GLY A 127 -9.43 -6.95 -5.64
CA GLY A 127 -9.22 -6.52 -7.02
C GLY A 127 -7.74 -6.25 -7.33
N ALA A 128 -7.05 -5.46 -6.49
CA ALA A 128 -5.64 -5.16 -6.68
C ALA A 128 -4.78 -6.44 -6.66
N LEU A 129 -5.06 -7.35 -5.72
CA LEU A 129 -4.34 -8.62 -5.61
C LEU A 129 -4.51 -9.50 -6.86
N GLN A 130 -5.74 -9.61 -7.35
CA GLN A 130 -6.05 -10.37 -8.56
C GLN A 130 -5.41 -9.73 -9.79
N SER A 131 -5.51 -8.41 -9.95
CA SER A 131 -4.86 -7.68 -11.04
C SER A 131 -3.34 -7.84 -11.02
N PHE A 132 -2.70 -7.79 -9.85
CA PHE A 132 -1.26 -8.00 -9.71
C PHE A 132 -0.84 -9.41 -10.13
N ARG A 133 -1.59 -10.44 -9.71
CA ARG A 133 -1.36 -11.84 -10.12
C ARG A 133 -1.54 -12.03 -11.63
N LEU A 134 -2.60 -11.48 -12.20
CA LEU A 134 -2.84 -11.53 -13.64
C LEU A 134 -1.71 -10.89 -14.42
N LEU A 135 -1.17 -9.76 -13.93
CA LEU A 135 -0.03 -9.10 -14.54
C LEU A 135 1.25 -9.96 -14.51
N ILE A 136 1.52 -10.67 -13.41
CA ILE A 136 2.63 -11.63 -13.34
C ILE A 136 2.45 -12.75 -14.36
N VAL A 137 1.26 -13.36 -14.42
CA VAL A 137 0.96 -14.45 -15.38
C VAL A 137 1.09 -13.96 -16.82
N TYR A 138 0.58 -12.77 -17.12
CA TYR A 138 0.72 -12.13 -18.42
C TYR A 138 2.20 -11.95 -18.81
N ASN A 139 3.01 -11.44 -17.89
CA ASN A 139 4.43 -11.21 -18.12
C ASN A 139 5.23 -12.51 -18.33
N VAL A 140 4.91 -13.56 -17.56
CA VAL A 140 5.50 -14.90 -17.76
C VAL A 140 5.13 -15.46 -19.13
N ARG A 141 3.85 -15.37 -19.54
CA ARG A 141 3.40 -15.82 -20.86
C ARG A 141 4.04 -15.02 -21.99
N ARG A 142 4.18 -13.70 -21.83
CA ARG A 142 4.88 -12.83 -22.78
C ARG A 142 6.35 -13.24 -22.90
N LEU A 143 7.04 -13.47 -21.79
CA LEU A 143 8.43 -13.93 -21.77
C LEU A 143 8.61 -15.30 -22.46
N ALA A 144 7.71 -16.24 -22.22
CA ALA A 144 7.74 -17.56 -22.87
C ALA A 144 7.58 -17.45 -24.40
N ARG A 145 6.65 -16.60 -24.87
CA ARG A 145 6.44 -16.33 -26.29
C ARG A 145 7.68 -15.70 -26.94
N LEU A 146 8.27 -14.69 -26.31
CA LEU A 146 9.52 -14.09 -26.80
C LEU A 146 10.64 -15.13 -26.88
N THR A 147 10.83 -15.92 -25.83
CA THR A 147 11.89 -16.94 -25.78
C THR A 147 11.74 -17.96 -26.93
N HIS A 148 10.51 -18.36 -27.26
CA HIS A 148 10.24 -19.24 -28.39
C HIS A 148 10.51 -18.55 -29.74
N HIS A 149 10.19 -17.27 -29.87
CA HIS A 149 10.45 -16.51 -31.10
C HIS A 149 11.94 -16.34 -31.36
N VAL A 150 12.74 -15.95 -30.35
CA VAL A 150 14.20 -15.77 -30.49
C VAL A 150 14.90 -17.08 -30.89
N LYS A 151 14.43 -18.22 -30.39
CA LYS A 151 14.96 -19.54 -30.81
C LYS A 151 14.76 -19.82 -32.29
N ARG A 152 13.71 -19.27 -32.91
CA ARG A 152 13.43 -19.42 -34.35
C ARG A 152 14.11 -18.34 -35.19
N HIS A 153 14.14 -17.10 -34.68
CA HIS A 153 14.69 -15.93 -35.36
C HIS A 153 15.52 -15.12 -34.36
N PRO A 154 16.85 -15.33 -34.32
CA PRO A 154 17.73 -14.58 -33.42
C PRO A 154 17.83 -13.12 -33.91
N ASP A 155 17.39 -12.19 -33.05
CA ASP A 155 17.47 -10.74 -33.26
C ASP A 155 18.05 -10.10 -31.99
N GLU A 156 19.04 -9.22 -32.10
CA GLU A 156 19.71 -8.58 -30.96
C GLU A 156 18.73 -7.76 -30.11
N TYR A 157 17.78 -7.08 -30.74
CA TYR A 157 16.76 -6.29 -30.04
C TYR A 157 15.84 -7.17 -29.18
N SER A 158 15.60 -8.40 -29.62
CA SER A 158 14.79 -9.37 -28.88
C SER A 158 15.49 -9.93 -27.63
N LEU A 159 16.84 -9.86 -27.59
CA LEU A 159 17.64 -10.37 -26.48
C LEU A 159 17.61 -9.41 -25.28
N SER A 160 17.83 -8.12 -25.50
CA SER A 160 17.79 -7.08 -24.46
C SER A 160 16.40 -7.00 -23.82
N LEU A 161 15.35 -7.00 -24.65
CA LEU A 161 13.96 -7.04 -24.21
C LEU A 161 13.63 -8.26 -23.35
N ARG A 162 14.20 -9.43 -23.67
CA ARG A 162 14.03 -10.67 -22.88
C ARG A 162 14.66 -10.52 -21.51
N VAL A 163 15.87 -9.97 -21.43
CA VAL A 163 16.58 -9.77 -20.16
C VAL A 163 15.79 -8.82 -19.26
N GLN A 164 15.38 -7.65 -19.79
CA GLN A 164 14.58 -6.67 -19.05
C GLN A 164 13.24 -7.24 -18.57
N LEU A 165 12.52 -7.97 -19.43
CA LEU A 165 11.25 -8.58 -19.05
C LEU A 165 11.44 -9.68 -17.99
N ASN A 166 12.50 -10.48 -18.10
CA ASN A 166 12.84 -11.50 -17.10
C ASN A 166 13.18 -10.88 -15.74
N GLU A 167 13.95 -9.79 -15.73
CA GLU A 167 14.22 -9.03 -14.51
C GLU A 167 12.96 -8.46 -13.88
N ASN A 168 12.04 -7.90 -14.68
CA ASN A 168 10.78 -7.37 -14.18
C ASN A 168 9.93 -8.49 -13.56
N VAL A 169 9.78 -9.64 -14.21
CA VAL A 169 9.09 -10.82 -13.66
C VAL A 169 9.72 -11.26 -12.34
N ARG A 170 11.05 -11.35 -12.28
CA ARG A 170 11.77 -11.74 -11.05
C ARG A 170 11.54 -10.73 -9.93
N SER A 171 11.54 -9.44 -10.24
CA SER A 171 11.26 -8.37 -9.29
C SER A 171 9.83 -8.45 -8.77
N MET A 172 8.84 -8.62 -9.66
CA MET A 172 7.44 -8.76 -9.28
C MET A 172 7.19 -9.97 -8.37
N LYS A 173 7.82 -11.12 -8.66
CA LYS A 173 7.74 -12.32 -7.79
C LYS A 173 8.34 -12.11 -6.41
N LYS A 174 9.37 -11.28 -6.27
CA LYS A 174 9.94 -10.92 -4.95
C LYS A 174 8.98 -10.02 -4.16
N ILE A 175 8.35 -9.06 -4.83
CA ILE A 175 7.40 -8.10 -4.23
C ILE A 175 6.06 -8.78 -3.90
N GLU A 176 5.69 -9.84 -4.61
CA GLU A 176 4.44 -10.59 -4.44
C GLU A 176 4.15 -10.99 -2.99
N PHE A 177 5.16 -11.49 -2.26
CA PHE A 177 4.98 -11.84 -0.84
C PHE A 177 4.60 -10.61 -0.01
N GLY A 178 5.19 -9.45 -0.30
CA GLY A 178 4.85 -8.20 0.36
C GLY A 178 3.45 -7.70 0.05
N VAL A 179 3.03 -7.82 -1.21
CA VAL A 179 1.66 -7.52 -1.64
C VAL A 179 0.66 -8.39 -0.87
N TYR A 180 0.97 -9.68 -0.67
CA TYR A 180 0.14 -10.58 0.13
C TYR A 180 0.07 -10.17 1.60
N LEU A 181 1.21 -10.00 2.23
CA LEU A 181 1.28 -9.61 3.64
C LEU A 181 0.53 -8.30 3.89
N LEU A 182 0.75 -7.32 3.02
CA LEU A 182 0.09 -6.01 3.06
C LEU A 182 -1.43 -6.13 2.87
N SER A 183 -1.86 -6.87 1.86
CA SER A 183 -3.29 -7.13 1.60
C SER A 183 -3.97 -7.80 2.80
N CYS A 184 -3.34 -8.81 3.39
CA CYS A 184 -3.86 -9.51 4.57
C CYS A 184 -3.98 -8.57 5.78
N GLY A 185 -2.97 -7.76 6.05
CA GLY A 185 -3.03 -6.81 7.17
C GLY A 185 -4.07 -5.70 6.97
N LEU A 186 -4.21 -5.19 5.75
CA LEU A 186 -5.23 -4.19 5.44
C LEU A 186 -6.64 -4.77 5.54
N ALA A 187 -6.86 -5.98 5.02
CA ALA A 187 -8.14 -6.67 5.16
C ALA A 187 -8.46 -6.98 6.63
N GLY A 188 -7.48 -7.45 7.41
CA GLY A 188 -7.62 -7.66 8.85
C GLY A 188 -7.95 -6.37 9.60
N GLY A 189 -7.29 -5.26 9.25
CA GLY A 189 -7.57 -3.93 9.81
C GLY A 189 -9.00 -3.45 9.52
N LEU A 190 -9.48 -3.63 8.28
CA LEU A 190 -10.87 -3.30 7.93
C LEU A 190 -11.88 -4.18 8.71
N LEU A 191 -11.60 -5.46 8.89
CA LEU A 191 -12.44 -6.36 9.66
C LEU A 191 -12.47 -6.00 11.15
N LEU A 192 -11.37 -5.51 11.72
CA LEU A 192 -11.36 -5.01 13.11
C LEU A 192 -12.26 -3.78 13.29
N ILE A 193 -12.34 -2.91 12.28
CA ILE A 193 -13.27 -1.77 12.28
C ILE A 193 -14.72 -2.30 12.25
N PHE A 194 -14.99 -3.34 11.45
CA PHE A 194 -16.31 -3.98 11.42
C PHE A 194 -16.72 -4.58 12.76
N THR A 195 -15.83 -5.33 13.42
CA THR A 195 -16.15 -5.95 14.71
C THR A 195 -16.41 -4.89 15.77
N ALA A 196 -15.67 -3.78 15.76
CA ALA A 196 -15.92 -2.64 16.64
C ALA A 196 -17.33 -2.06 16.42
N VAL A 197 -17.72 -1.78 15.17
CA VAL A 197 -19.04 -1.23 14.82
C VAL A 197 -20.19 -2.18 15.22
N ASN A 198 -20.05 -3.49 15.00
CA ASN A 198 -21.09 -4.46 15.36
C ASN A 198 -21.16 -4.75 16.87
N SER A 199 -20.07 -4.51 17.61
CA SER A 199 -20.05 -4.71 19.07
C SER A 199 -20.74 -3.58 19.84
N LEU A 200 -21.01 -2.44 19.19
CA LEU A 200 -21.69 -1.30 19.77
C LEU A 200 -23.21 -1.48 19.69
N SER A 201 -23.80 -2.09 20.72
CA SER A 201 -25.25 -2.30 20.80
C SER A 201 -26.02 -1.02 21.21
N SER A 202 -25.34 -0.01 21.76
CA SER A 202 -25.93 1.29 22.09
C SER A 202 -24.91 2.43 21.92
N PRO A 203 -25.35 3.64 21.52
CA PRO A 203 -24.47 4.78 21.23
C PRO A 203 -23.73 5.34 22.45
N TYR A 204 -24.16 4.97 23.68
CA TYR A 204 -23.58 5.44 24.93
C TYR A 204 -22.38 4.60 25.43
N GLN A 205 -21.94 3.59 24.69
CA GLN A 205 -20.80 2.75 25.06
C GLN A 205 -19.45 3.35 24.64
N PHE A 206 -19.23 4.61 25.02
CA PHE A 206 -18.03 5.38 24.67
C PHE A 206 -16.74 4.68 25.13
N GLU A 207 -16.76 4.08 26.32
CA GLU A 207 -15.59 3.38 26.88
C GLU A 207 -15.20 2.15 26.04
N LYS A 208 -16.18 1.36 25.57
CA LYS A 208 -15.91 0.21 24.67
C LYS A 208 -15.39 0.68 23.30
N LEU A 209 -15.91 1.80 22.79
CA LEU A 209 -15.41 2.40 21.54
C LEU A 209 -13.94 2.87 21.70
N GLN A 210 -13.59 3.48 22.84
CA GLN A 210 -12.22 3.90 23.13
C GLN A 210 -11.26 2.72 23.19
N TRP A 211 -11.62 1.65 23.92
CA TRP A 211 -10.76 0.45 24.01
C TRP A 211 -10.59 -0.26 22.66
N THR A 212 -11.67 -0.39 21.88
CA THR A 212 -11.59 -0.98 20.53
C THR A 212 -10.77 -0.13 19.56
N SER A 213 -10.90 1.20 19.62
CA SER A 213 -10.07 2.14 18.85
C SER A 213 -8.58 2.05 19.27
N CYS A 214 -8.30 1.97 20.56
CA CYS A 214 -6.95 1.84 21.10
C CYS A 214 -6.28 0.52 20.65
N VAL A 215 -6.97 -0.60 20.80
CA VAL A 215 -6.49 -1.92 20.34
C VAL A 215 -6.29 -1.92 18.83
N GLY A 216 -7.23 -1.36 18.06
CA GLY A 216 -7.11 -1.24 16.61
C GLY A 216 -5.92 -0.37 16.18
N ASN A 217 -5.68 0.75 16.85
CA ASN A 217 -4.54 1.63 16.63
C ASN A 217 -3.21 0.91 16.96
N LEU A 218 -3.14 0.14 18.04
CA LEU A 218 -1.96 -0.64 18.43
C LEU A 218 -1.64 -1.76 17.42
N ILE A 219 -2.64 -2.55 17.02
CA ILE A 219 -2.48 -3.59 16.00
C ILE A 219 -2.01 -2.98 14.69
N PHE A 220 -2.58 -1.84 14.31
CA PHE A 220 -2.16 -1.15 13.09
C PHE A 220 -0.75 -0.56 13.21
N ALA A 221 -0.39 0.04 14.34
CA ALA A 221 0.96 0.55 14.58
C ALA A 221 1.99 -0.58 14.53
N PHE A 222 1.69 -1.74 15.14
CA PHE A 222 2.52 -2.94 15.02
C PHE A 222 2.63 -3.41 13.57
N PHE A 223 1.52 -3.43 12.83
CA PHE A 223 1.52 -3.80 11.42
C PHE A 223 2.32 -2.82 10.55
N ILE A 224 2.22 -1.51 10.81
CA ILE A 224 3.07 -0.49 10.19
C ILE A 224 4.53 -0.75 10.54
N LEU A 225 4.85 -1.02 11.81
CA LEU A 225 6.23 -1.30 12.22
C LEU A 225 6.79 -2.55 11.53
N CYS A 226 6.00 -3.61 11.40
CA CYS A 226 6.36 -4.82 10.67
C CYS A 226 6.47 -4.62 9.15
N SER A 227 5.79 -3.61 8.60
CA SER A 227 5.82 -3.25 7.18
C SER A 227 6.77 -2.07 6.88
N ALA A 228 7.24 -1.33 7.88
CA ALA A 228 8.24 -0.27 7.75
C ALA A 228 9.55 -0.73 7.10
N PRO A 229 10.00 -2.00 7.25
CA PRO A 229 11.14 -2.49 6.52
C PRO A 229 10.94 -2.51 5.01
N TRP A 230 9.75 -2.28 4.42
CA TRP A 230 9.56 -2.37 2.97
C TRP A 230 10.43 -1.41 2.16
N LEU A 231 10.65 -0.18 2.65
CA LEU A 231 11.59 0.74 2.00
C LEU A 231 13.03 0.25 2.15
N GLN A 232 13.41 -0.24 3.33
CA GLN A 232 14.72 -0.84 3.57
C GLN A 232 14.92 -2.15 2.80
N VAL A 233 13.86 -2.93 2.57
CA VAL A 233 13.83 -4.17 1.79
C VAL A 233 13.89 -3.85 0.31
N ALA A 234 13.19 -2.81 -0.16
CA ALA A 234 13.32 -2.32 -1.52
C ALA A 234 14.73 -1.80 -1.80
N ILE A 235 15.32 -1.05 -0.85
CA ILE A 235 16.70 -0.57 -0.91
C ILE A 235 17.69 -1.75 -0.82
N ALA A 236 17.50 -2.68 0.10
CA ALA A 236 18.34 -3.87 0.29
C ALA A 236 18.30 -4.83 -0.91
N ILE A 237 17.14 -4.99 -1.54
CA ILE A 237 17.00 -5.75 -2.79
C ILE A 237 17.78 -5.06 -3.92
N HIS A 238 17.89 -3.73 -3.88
CA HIS A 238 18.65 -2.94 -4.85
C HIS A 238 20.17 -2.94 -4.57
N THR A 239 20.59 -2.84 -3.32
CA THR A 239 22.02 -2.83 -2.92
C THR A 239 22.63 -4.23 -2.82
N GLY A 240 21.81 -5.29 -2.90
CA GLY A 240 22.24 -6.68 -2.74
C GLY A 240 22.32 -7.14 -1.27
N ASP A 241 22.08 -6.23 -0.33
CA ASP A 241 22.23 -6.44 1.10
C ASP A 241 20.92 -6.95 1.74
N ILE A 242 20.45 -8.09 1.25
CA ILE A 242 19.16 -8.68 1.67
C ILE A 242 19.20 -9.00 3.18
N PRO A 243 18.21 -8.52 3.97
CA PRO A 243 18.14 -8.80 5.41
C PRO A 243 18.09 -10.31 5.70
N PRO A 244 18.67 -10.79 6.82
CA PRO A 244 18.76 -12.22 7.14
C PRO A 244 17.40 -12.95 7.12
N ILE A 245 16.36 -12.28 7.61
CA ILE A 245 14.98 -12.81 7.64
C ILE A 245 14.47 -13.07 6.22
N LEU A 246 14.73 -12.17 5.27
CA LEU A 246 14.32 -12.37 3.87
C LEU A 246 15.17 -13.44 3.17
N ARG A 247 16.46 -13.58 3.50
CA ARG A 247 17.31 -14.66 2.93
C ARG A 247 16.76 -16.03 3.25
N PHE A 248 16.29 -16.26 4.47
CA PHE A 248 15.70 -17.54 4.88
C PHE A 248 14.47 -17.93 4.02
N PHE A 249 13.61 -16.96 3.69
CA PHE A 249 12.44 -17.20 2.85
C PHE A 249 12.76 -17.26 1.35
N LEU A 250 13.78 -16.54 0.89
CA LEU A 250 14.20 -16.51 -0.52
C LEU A 250 15.05 -17.72 -0.94
N CYS A 251 15.79 -18.35 -0.02
CA CYS A 251 16.59 -19.55 -0.31
C CYS A 251 15.78 -20.85 -0.47
N LYS A 252 14.46 -20.82 -0.28
CA LYS A 252 13.60 -22.02 -0.35
C LYS A 252 12.93 -22.26 -1.72
N ARG A 253 13.39 -21.63 -2.81
CA ARG A 253 12.88 -21.87 -4.17
C ARG A 253 13.97 -21.88 -5.23
#